data_AF-A0A7R9WNY2-F1
#
_entry.id   AF-A0A7R9WNY2-F1
#
_cell.length_a   1.000
_cell.length_b   1.000
_cell.length_c   1.000
_cell.angle_alpha   90.00
_cell.angle_beta   90.00
_cell.angle_gamma   90.00
#
_symmetry.space_group_name_H-M   'P 1'
#
loop_
_entity.id
_entity.type
_entity.pdbx_description
1 polymer ?
#
loop_
_entity_poly.entity_id
_entity_poly.type
_entity_poly.pdbx_seq_one_letter_code
_entity_poly.pdbx_strand_id
1 'polypeptide(L)'
;QLLDVCRTKVQQRGLPMHVVDAEYQFDRHKLTFFFEAEGRIDFRELVRDLFSMCKTRIWMQQLDKTTSTCPTAPVPSSTVEIDYGTPIIAPASEFSEFTHYNDTSTDDAGSS
;
A
#
# COMPACT_ATOMS: atom_id res chain seq x y z
N GLN A 1 19.34 29.47 -1.94
CA GLN A 1 18.90 30.29 -0.79
C GLN A 1 18.03 29.51 0.17
N LEU A 2 16.77 29.16 -0.15
CA LEU A 2 15.93 28.40 0.79
C LEU A 2 16.48 27.00 1.11
N LEU A 3 17.00 26.31 0.09
CA LEU A 3 17.64 25.01 0.24
C LEU A 3 18.79 25.05 1.27
N ASP A 4 19.64 26.06 1.20
CA ASP A 4 20.79 26.24 2.11
C ASP A 4 20.35 26.55 3.54
N VAL A 5 19.32 27.40 3.70
CA VAL A 5 18.72 27.69 5.01
C VAL A 5 18.14 26.41 5.62
N CYS A 6 17.42 25.62 4.82
CA CYS A 6 16.84 24.36 5.24
C CYS A 6 17.92 23.38 5.70
N ARG A 7 18.99 23.21 4.91
CA ARG A 7 20.15 22.38 5.25
C ARG A 7 20.83 22.82 6.55
N THR A 8 20.99 24.12 6.74
CA THR A 8 21.57 24.68 7.98
C THR A 8 20.71 24.35 9.19
N LYS A 9 19.38 24.50 9.07
CA LYS A 9 18.44 24.16 10.15
C LYS A 9 18.41 22.67 10.47
N VAL A 10 18.47 21.82 9.44
CA VAL A 10 18.58 20.36 9.59
C VAL A 10 19.84 19.98 10.36
N GLN A 11 20.99 20.57 10.01
CA GLN A 11 22.26 20.33 10.71
C GLN A 11 22.23 20.83 12.16
N GLN A 12 21.71 22.04 12.40
CA GLN A 12 21.57 22.60 13.76
C GLN A 12 20.73 21.72 14.68
N ARG A 13 19.72 21.04 14.12
CA ARG A 13 18.80 20.17 14.86
C ARG A 13 19.26 18.71 14.90
N GLY A 14 20.32 18.34 14.17
CA GLY A 14 20.84 16.98 14.11
C GLY A 14 19.88 15.97 13.48
N LEU A 15 19.01 16.41 12.54
CA LEU A 15 18.07 15.51 11.88
C LEU A 15 18.82 14.63 10.86
N PRO A 16 18.66 13.28 10.89
CA PRO A 16 19.39 12.36 10.01
C PRO A 16 18.78 12.33 8.58
N MET A 17 18.62 13.49 7.94
CA MET A 17 18.13 13.66 6.57
C MET A 17 19.08 14.48 5.70
N HIS A 18 19.04 14.21 4.40
CA HIS A 18 19.70 15.00 3.38
C HIS A 18 18.67 15.68 2.47
N VAL A 19 18.64 17.03 2.46
CA VAL A 19 17.75 17.77 1.57
C VAL A 19 18.39 17.90 0.19
N VAL A 20 17.77 17.26 -0.79
CA VAL A 20 18.22 17.21 -2.19
C VAL A 20 17.86 18.52 -2.89
N ASP A 21 16.59 18.89 -2.87
CA ASP A 21 16.09 20.08 -3.57
C ASP A 21 14.85 20.71 -2.91
N ALA A 22 14.50 21.92 -3.34
CA ALA A 22 13.34 22.68 -2.86
C ALA A 22 12.65 23.41 -4.02
N GLU A 23 11.41 23.03 -4.31
CA GLU A 23 10.67 23.55 -5.46
C GLU A 23 9.36 24.22 -5.06
N TYR A 24 9.14 25.42 -5.59
CA TYR A 24 7.85 26.11 -5.47
C TYR A 24 6.89 25.62 -6.55
N GLN A 25 5.64 25.42 -6.18
CA GLN A 25 4.61 25.29 -7.21
C GLN A 25 4.47 26.57 -8.01
N PHE A 26 3.94 26.42 -9.22
CA PHE A 26 3.66 27.51 -10.14
C PHE A 26 2.90 28.67 -9.47
N ASP A 27 1.90 28.37 -8.63
CA ASP A 27 1.10 29.38 -7.92
C ASP A 27 1.76 29.92 -6.63
N ARG A 28 2.98 29.50 -6.30
CA ARG A 28 3.76 29.86 -5.08
C ARG A 28 3.06 29.63 -3.72
N HIS A 29 1.88 29.03 -3.71
CA HIS A 29 1.12 28.70 -2.49
C HIS A 29 1.60 27.43 -1.80
N LYS A 30 2.42 26.63 -2.47
CA LYS A 30 2.99 25.39 -1.94
C LYS A 30 4.48 25.33 -2.26
N LEU A 31 5.28 25.00 -1.25
CA LEU A 31 6.72 24.77 -1.35
C LEU A 31 7.00 23.31 -0.95
N THR A 32 7.57 22.54 -1.86
CA THR A 32 7.88 21.12 -1.65
C THR A 32 9.38 20.97 -1.48
N PHE A 33 9.80 20.33 -0.37
CA PHE A 33 11.19 19.93 -0.16
C PHE A 33 11.36 18.45 -0.45
N PHE A 34 12.38 18.14 -1.25
CA PHE A 34 12.79 16.80 -1.61
C PHE A 34 13.95 16.38 -0.71
N PHE A 35 13.80 15.28 0.02
CA PHE A 35 14.82 14.82 0.96
C PHE A 35 14.97 13.30 0.96
N GLU A 36 16.16 12.85 1.36
CA GLU A 36 16.48 11.45 1.59
C GLU A 36 16.70 11.23 3.09
N ALA A 37 16.16 10.13 3.61
CA ALA A 37 16.28 9.72 5.00
C ALA A 37 16.29 8.19 5.08
N GLU A 38 17.06 7.65 6.02
CA GLU A 38 17.13 6.19 6.25
C GLU A 38 16.12 5.71 7.29
N GLY A 39 15.63 6.61 8.14
CA GLY A 39 14.73 6.29 9.24
C GLY A 39 13.62 7.30 9.42
N ARG A 40 12.89 7.15 10.53
CA ARG A 40 11.83 8.09 10.92
C ARG A 40 12.46 9.40 11.39
N ILE A 41 11.92 10.51 10.89
CA ILE A 41 12.39 11.85 11.21
C ILE A 41 11.20 12.69 11.66
N ASP A 42 11.33 13.36 12.80
CA ASP A 42 10.34 14.33 13.27
C ASP A 42 10.63 15.71 12.66
N PHE A 43 9.87 16.07 11.64
CA PHE A 43 9.96 17.35 10.94
C PHE A 43 9.12 18.46 11.59
N ARG A 44 8.43 18.19 12.72
CA ARG A 44 7.50 19.14 13.35
C ARG A 44 8.17 20.46 13.72
N GLU A 45 9.40 20.44 14.23
CA GLU A 45 10.12 21.67 14.58
C GLU A 45 10.72 22.36 13.34
N LEU A 46 11.25 21.58 12.39
CA LEU A 46 11.80 22.09 11.13
C LEU A 46 10.73 22.83 10.31
N VAL A 47 9.53 22.25 10.18
CA VAL A 47 8.42 22.85 9.45
C VAL A 47 7.97 24.16 10.10
N ARG A 48 8.00 24.27 11.44
CA ARG A 48 7.67 25.52 12.14
C ARG A 48 8.65 26.65 11.81
N ASP A 49 9.95 26.35 11.81
CA ASP A 49 10.98 27.32 11.45
C ASP A 49 10.83 27.77 9.99
N LEU A 50 10.64 26.82 9.07
CA LEU A 50 10.47 27.09 7.65
C LEU A 50 9.20 27.90 7.38
N PHE A 51 8.09 27.56 8.05
CA PHE A 51 6.84 28.28 7.91
C PHE A 51 6.95 29.73 8.38
N SER A 52 7.70 29.99 9.46
CA SER A 52 7.93 31.35 9.98
C SER A 52 8.61 32.26 8.94
N MET A 53 9.57 31.72 8.18
CA MET A 53 10.30 32.48 7.15
C MET A 53 9.54 32.56 5.83
N CYS A 54 8.99 31.43 5.36
CA CYS A 54 8.44 31.32 4.01
C CYS A 54 7.00 31.81 3.93
N LYS A 55 6.24 31.77 5.04
CA LYS A 55 4.80 32.07 5.12
C LYS A 55 3.94 31.35 4.08
N THR A 56 4.42 30.22 3.58
CA THR A 56 3.79 29.37 2.55
C THR A 56 3.59 27.97 3.10
N ARG A 57 2.63 27.23 2.56
CA ARG A 57 2.40 25.83 2.96
C ARG A 57 3.60 24.97 2.58
N ILE A 58 4.27 24.41 3.59
CA ILE A 58 5.44 23.55 3.44
C ILE A 58 5.00 22.10 3.28
N TRP A 59 5.52 21.42 2.26
CA TRP A 59 5.37 20.00 2.01
C TRP A 59 6.74 19.32 2.02
N MET A 60 6.79 18.09 2.50
CA MET A 60 8.01 17.29 2.60
C MET A 60 7.80 16.02 1.79
N GLN A 61 8.65 15.79 0.79
CA GLN A 61 8.62 14.62 -0.08
C GLN A 61 9.90 13.81 0.12
N GLN A 62 9.74 12.57 0.59
CA GLN A 62 10.86 11.63 0.66
C GLN A 62 11.18 11.09 -0.73
N LEU A 63 12.47 10.97 -1.03
CA LEU A 63 13.00 10.27 -2.19
C LEU A 63 13.35 8.83 -1.79
N ASP A 64 12.74 7.88 -2.49
CA ASP A 64 13.07 6.47 -2.37
C ASP A 64 14.22 6.14 -3.32
N LYS A 65 15.28 5.50 -2.79
CA LYS A 65 16.45 5.09 -3.59
C LYS A 65 16.22 3.80 -4.39
N THR A 66 14.98 3.29 -4.42
CA THR A 66 14.65 1.94 -4.89
C THR A 66 14.22 1.95 -6.35
N THR A 67 15.12 2.40 -7.24
CA THR A 67 15.01 2.09 -8.66
C THR A 67 16.34 1.50 -9.12
N SER A 68 16.55 0.19 -8.90
CA SER A 68 17.40 -0.66 -9.77
C SER A 68 17.55 -2.11 -9.31
N THR A 69 17.19 -2.50 -8.08
CA THR A 69 17.16 -3.93 -7.73
C THR A 69 15.75 -4.44 -7.98
N CYS A 70 15.53 -4.98 -9.18
CA CYS A 70 14.47 -5.98 -9.34
C CYS A 70 14.63 -6.96 -8.18
N PRO A 71 13.60 -7.20 -7.34
CA PRO A 71 13.62 -8.39 -6.54
C PRO A 71 13.63 -9.54 -7.54
N THR A 72 14.83 -10.09 -7.79
CA THR A 72 14.98 -11.43 -8.30
C THR A 72 14.13 -12.27 -7.38
N ALA A 73 12.94 -12.64 -7.86
CA ALA A 73 12.06 -13.52 -7.12
C ALA A 73 12.90 -14.75 -6.75
N PRO A 74 13.00 -15.13 -5.47
CA PRO A 74 13.37 -16.50 -5.17
C PRO A 74 12.28 -17.35 -5.80
N VAL A 75 12.62 -18.01 -6.91
CA VAL A 75 11.80 -19.06 -7.50
C VAL A 75 11.42 -20.03 -6.37
N PRO A 76 10.13 -20.22 -6.04
CA PRO A 76 9.76 -21.37 -5.24
C PRO A 76 9.94 -22.59 -6.13
N SER A 77 11.11 -23.23 -6.07
CA SER A 77 11.24 -24.64 -6.42
C SER A 77 10.42 -25.44 -5.42
N SER A 78 9.13 -25.56 -5.68
CA SER A 78 8.23 -26.55 -5.09
C SER A 78 7.12 -26.79 -6.10
N THR A 79 7.43 -27.67 -7.05
CA THR A 79 6.47 -28.32 -7.94
C THR A 79 5.28 -28.84 -7.14
N VAL A 80 4.11 -28.26 -7.37
CA VAL A 80 2.86 -29.03 -7.47
C VAL A 80 2.08 -28.39 -8.61
N GLU A 81 2.14 -29.03 -9.78
CA GLU A 81 1.33 -28.67 -10.93
C GLU A 81 -0.11 -29.08 -10.66
N ILE A 82 -1.02 -28.13 -10.51
CA ILE A 82 -2.46 -28.40 -10.56
C ILE A 82 -2.88 -28.14 -12.00
N ASP A 83 -2.66 -29.16 -12.83
CA ASP A 83 -3.16 -29.23 -14.20
C ASP A 83 -4.68 -29.44 -14.12
N TYR A 84 -5.44 -28.35 -14.16
CA TYR A 84 -6.87 -28.41 -14.43
C TYR A 84 -7.09 -28.79 -15.90
N GLY A 85 -6.86 -30.06 -16.21
CA GLY A 85 -6.87 -30.59 -17.58
C GLY A 85 -7.42 -32.01 -17.74
N THR A 86 -7.87 -32.68 -16.68
CA THR A 86 -8.47 -34.02 -16.80
C THR A 86 -9.99 -33.97 -16.56
N PRO A 87 -10.85 -34.13 -17.58
CA PRO A 87 -12.28 -34.28 -17.38
C PRO A 87 -12.55 -35.62 -16.68
N ILE A 88 -13.34 -35.61 -15.60
CA ILE A 88 -13.88 -36.85 -15.03
C ILE A 88 -14.86 -37.40 -16.06
N ILE A 89 -14.40 -38.34 -16.89
CA ILE A 89 -15.26 -39.11 -17.78
C ILE A 89 -16.15 -39.95 -16.86
N ALA A 90 -17.39 -39.51 -16.65
CA ALA A 90 -18.42 -40.37 -16.10
C ALA A 90 -18.69 -41.51 -17.11
N PRO A 91 -18.69 -42.79 -16.69
CA PRO A 91 -19.15 -43.86 -17.57
C PRO A 91 -20.61 -43.61 -17.92
N ALA A 92 -20.91 -43.62 -19.23
CA ALA A 92 -22.24 -43.41 -19.78
C ALA A 92 -23.16 -44.59 -19.44
N SER A 93 -23.70 -44.62 -18.22
CA SER A 93 -24.77 -45.51 -17.80
C SER A 93 -25.38 -44.90 -16.52
N GLU A 94 -26.70 -44.93 -16.39
CA GLU A 94 -27.48 -44.35 -15.27
C GLU A 94 -27.86 -42.86 -15.40
N PHE A 95 -28.45 -42.52 -16.55
CA PHE A 95 -29.51 -41.51 -16.57
C PHE A 95 -30.83 -42.21 -16.91
N SER A 96 -31.52 -42.69 -15.87
CA SER A 96 -32.92 -43.12 -15.97
C SER A 96 -33.50 -43.38 -14.57
N GLU A 97 -34.71 -42.83 -14.36
CA GLU A 97 -35.68 -43.19 -13.31
C GLU A 97 -35.39 -42.71 -11.88
N PHE A 98 -36.34 -42.21 -11.09
CA PHE A 98 -37.76 -41.93 -11.32
C PHE A 98 -38.25 -41.04 -10.16
N THR A 99 -39.12 -40.08 -10.49
CA THR A 99 -40.32 -39.64 -9.76
C THR A 99 -40.41 -39.52 -8.24
N HIS A 100 -41.12 -38.44 -7.88
CA HIS A 100 -42.14 -38.33 -6.83
C HIS A 100 -41.74 -38.67 -5.39
N TYR A 101 -41.69 -37.63 -4.56
CA TYR A 101 -42.40 -37.67 -3.28
C TYR A 101 -43.21 -36.38 -3.11
N ASN A 102 -44.49 -36.52 -3.42
CA ASN A 102 -45.56 -35.83 -2.71
C ASN A 102 -46.01 -36.85 -1.66
N ASP A 103 -45.88 -36.57 -0.37
CA ASP A 103 -46.87 -37.09 0.58
C ASP A 103 -46.95 -36.26 1.86
N THR A 104 -48.15 -36.27 2.39
CA THR A 104 -48.81 -35.34 3.28
C THR A 104 -48.73 -35.86 4.72
N SER A 105 -49.07 -34.98 5.69
CA SER A 105 -49.81 -35.35 6.91
C SER A 105 -48.98 -35.99 8.05
N THR A 106 -49.21 -35.78 9.35
CA THR A 106 -50.17 -35.00 10.16
C THR A 106 -49.64 -35.02 11.63
N ASP A 107 -50.28 -34.23 12.52
CA ASP A 107 -50.46 -34.45 13.98
C ASP A 107 -49.25 -34.15 14.91
N ASP A 108 -49.35 -33.53 16.09
CA ASP A 108 -50.47 -33.06 16.93
C ASP A 108 -49.93 -32.19 18.11
N ALA A 109 -50.83 -31.36 18.66
CA ALA A 109 -50.91 -30.77 20.02
C ALA A 109 -49.75 -29.99 20.68
N GLY A 110 -49.96 -28.67 20.86
CA GLY A 110 -50.72 -28.18 22.02
C GLY A 110 -49.97 -27.63 23.26
N SER A 111 -50.49 -26.48 23.72
CA SER A 111 -50.43 -25.87 25.09
C SER A 111 -49.20 -25.02 25.44
N SER A 112 -49.31 -23.82 26.04
CA SER A 112 -50.41 -23.00 26.60
C SER A 112 -50.18 -21.52 26.28
#